data_AF-A0A1D7NLJ3-F1
#
_entry.id   AF-A0A1D7NLJ3-F1
#
_cell.length_a   1.000
_cell.length_b   1.000
_cell.length_c   1.000
_cell.angle_alpha   90.00
_cell.angle_beta   90.00
_cell.angle_gamma   90.00
#
_symmetry.space_group_name_H-M   'P 1'
#
loop_
_entity.id
_entity.type
_entity.pdbx_description
1 polymer ?
#
loop_
_entity_poly.entity_id
_entity_poly.type
_entity_poly.pdbx_seq_one_letter_code
_entity_poly.pdbx_strand_id
1 'polypeptide(L)'
;MIEIEVQNETHQTQNRVRFAAVPRIGEGLRLREPDGMWASYDVIDVWYQKAEFGDVWMPYLHVRITPGEALGNTATDEVWPDEFTGSDYEDRFASLRGER
;
A
#
# COMPACT_ATOMS: atom_id res chain seq x y z
N MET A 1 14.31 15.84 -8.18
CA MET A 1 15.58 16.16 -8.87
C MET A 1 16.69 15.95 -7.87
N ILE A 2 17.61 15.04 -8.14
CA ILE A 2 18.69 14.69 -7.20
C ILE A 2 19.98 15.23 -7.80
N GLU A 3 20.73 15.99 -7.01
CA GLU A 3 22.04 16.51 -7.38
C GLU A 3 23.08 15.89 -6.47
N ILE A 4 24.04 15.19 -7.06
CA ILE A 4 25.18 14.59 -6.35
C ILE A 4 26.42 15.37 -6.76
N GLU A 5 27.18 15.84 -5.78
CA GLU A 5 28.48 16.43 -5.98
C GLU A 5 29.57 15.42 -5.57
N VAL A 6 30.42 15.07 -6.53
CA VAL A 6 31.57 14.19 -6.31
C VAL A 6 32.83 15.05 -6.28
N GLN A 7 33.48 15.09 -5.10
CA GLN A 7 34.80 15.70 -4.94
C GLN A 7 35.89 14.64 -5.01
N ASN A 8 36.86 14.83 -5.89
CA ASN A 8 38.07 14.02 -5.97
C ASN A 8 39.18 14.73 -5.19
N GLU A 9 39.50 14.24 -4.00
CA GLU A 9 40.51 14.85 -3.12
C GLU A 9 41.93 14.76 -3.71
N THR A 10 42.24 13.70 -4.46
CA THR A 10 43.58 13.48 -5.05
C THR A 10 43.89 14.46 -6.18
N HIS A 11 42.91 14.75 -7.03
CA HIS A 11 43.09 15.62 -8.20
C HIS A 11 42.46 17.01 -8.02
N GLN A 12 41.85 17.27 -6.85
CA GLN A 12 41.18 18.54 -6.54
C GLN A 12 40.13 18.93 -7.60
N THR A 13 39.39 17.94 -8.10
CA THR A 13 38.34 18.16 -9.11
C THR A 13 36.95 17.94 -8.53
N GLN A 14 35.98 18.71 -9.00
CA GLN A 14 34.59 18.61 -8.59
C GLN A 14 33.71 18.30 -9.81
N ASN A 15 32.86 17.28 -9.70
CA ASN A 15 31.88 16.93 -10.72
C ASN A 15 30.48 16.92 -10.10
N ARG A 16 29.55 17.68 -10.70
CA ARG A 16 28.14 17.67 -10.30
C ARG A 16 27.34 16.86 -11.30
N VAL A 17 26.65 15.84 -10.81
CA VAL A 17 25.78 15.02 -11.65
C VAL A 17 24.34 15.20 -11.18
N ARG A 18 23.48 15.53 -12.15
CA ARG A 18 22.05 15.77 -11.93
C ARG A 18 21.27 14.65 -12.56
N PHE A 19 20.40 14.02 -11.77
CA PHE A 19 19.54 12.96 -12.25
C PHE A 19 18.09 13.26 -11.89
N ALA A 20 17.20 12.93 -12.80
CA ALA A 20 15.77 12.86 -12.56
C ALA A 20 15.30 11.47 -12.96
N ALA A 21 14.85 10.67 -12.00
CA ALA A 21 14.02 9.51 -12.30
C ALA A 21 12.59 10.04 -12.44
N VAL A 22 12.00 9.88 -13.63
CA VAL A 22 10.57 10.11 -13.85
C VAL A 22 9.94 8.73 -13.89
N PRO A 23 9.25 8.29 -12.83
CA PRO A 23 8.59 7.01 -12.84
C PRO A 23 7.49 7.08 -13.90
N ARG A 24 7.56 6.21 -14.90
CA ARG A 24 6.52 6.09 -15.92
C ARG A 24 5.61 4.94 -15.53
N ILE A 25 4.37 5.27 -15.20
CA ILE A 25 3.32 4.31 -14.90
C ILE A 25 2.36 4.35 -16.09
N GLY A 26 2.32 3.27 -16.87
CA GLY A 26 1.54 3.19 -18.11
C GLY A 26 0.08 2.79 -17.90
N GLU A 27 -0.22 2.12 -16.80
CA GLU A 27 -1.53 1.62 -16.39
C GLU A 27 -1.57 1.47 -14.86
N GLY A 28 -2.76 1.46 -14.25
CA GLY A 28 -2.94 1.37 -12.79
C GLY A 28 -2.15 0.22 -12.16
N LEU A 29 -1.87 0.32 -10.86
CA LEU A 29 -1.08 -0.68 -10.14
C LEU A 29 -1.96 -1.87 -9.76
N ARG A 30 -1.43 -3.09 -9.86
CA ARG A 30 -2.10 -4.30 -9.35
C ARG A 30 -1.36 -4.85 -8.16
N LEU A 31 -2.08 -5.05 -7.06
CA LEU A 31 -1.57 -5.65 -5.83
C LEU A 31 -2.29 -6.96 -5.56
N ARG A 32 -1.53 -7.94 -5.06
CA ARG A 32 -2.08 -9.22 -4.64
C ARG A 32 -2.53 -9.10 -3.20
N GLU A 33 -3.82 -9.32 -2.99
CA GLU A 33 -4.46 -9.32 -1.68
C GLU A 33 -4.16 -10.62 -0.91
N PRO A 34 -4.32 -10.63 0.43
CA PRO A 34 -4.09 -11.80 1.26
C PRO A 34 -4.98 -13.01 0.93
N ASP A 35 -6.17 -12.76 0.39
CA ASP A 35 -7.10 -13.78 -0.10
C ASP A 35 -6.63 -14.45 -1.41
N GLY A 36 -5.54 -13.95 -2.01
CA GLY A 36 -4.97 -14.43 -3.25
C GLY A 36 -5.53 -13.75 -4.51
N MET A 37 -6.48 -12.83 -4.37
CA MET A 37 -7.04 -12.06 -5.47
C MET A 37 -6.14 -10.89 -5.85
N TRP A 38 -6.32 -10.36 -7.05
CA TRP A 38 -5.63 -9.15 -7.49
C TRP A 38 -6.61 -7.99 -7.50
N ALA A 39 -6.16 -6.85 -6.99
CA ALA A 39 -6.89 -5.60 -7.03
C ALA A 39 -6.05 -4.52 -7.72
N SER A 40 -6.71 -3.76 -8.58
CA SER A 40 -6.15 -2.63 -9.31
C SER A 40 -6.46 -1.32 -8.60
N TYR A 41 -5.49 -0.43 -8.71
CA TYR A 41 -5.45 0.86 -8.04
C TYR A 41 -5.08 1.95 -9.04
N ASP A 42 -5.79 3.07 -8.97
CA ASP A 42 -5.42 4.30 -9.63
C ASP A 42 -4.35 5.02 -8.81
N VAL A 43 -3.32 5.54 -9.47
CA VAL A 43 -2.29 6.38 -8.82
C VAL A 43 -2.77 7.82 -8.77
N ILE A 44 -2.76 8.41 -7.59
CA ILE A 44 -3.19 9.81 -7.37
C ILE A 44 -1.98 10.73 -7.49
N ASP A 45 -0.88 10.39 -6.82
CA ASP A 45 0.32 11.21 -6.71
C ASP A 45 1.58 10.35 -6.47
N VAL A 46 2.73 10.96 -6.72
CA VAL A 46 4.06 10.37 -6.50
C VAL A 46 4.98 11.41 -5.90
N TRP A 47 5.69 11.07 -4.83
CA TRP A 47 6.73 11.92 -4.26
C TRP A 47 7.95 11.11 -3.83
N TYR A 48 9.03 11.82 -3.50
CA TYR A 48 10.29 11.21 -3.09
C TYR A 48 10.68 11.70 -1.69
N GLN A 49 11.10 10.78 -0.85
CA GLN A 49 11.65 11.09 0.47
C GLN A 49 13.06 10.53 0.59
N LYS A 50 13.95 11.24 1.28
CA LYS A 50 15.29 10.73 1.55
C LYS A 50 15.18 9.49 2.45
N ALA A 51 15.86 8.41 2.07
CA ALA A 51 15.93 7.19 2.86
C ALA A 51 16.56 7.44 4.23
N GLU A 52 16.16 6.64 5.22
CA GLU A 52 16.77 6.67 6.56
C GLU A 52 18.23 6.22 6.53
N PHE A 53 18.56 5.28 5.63
CA PHE A 53 19.90 4.74 5.45
C PHE A 53 20.35 4.84 3.99
N GLY A 54 21.56 5.36 3.79
CA GLY A 54 22.15 5.57 2.47
C GLY A 54 21.76 6.90 1.81
N ASP A 55 22.37 7.20 0.66
CA ASP A 55 22.05 8.39 -0.13
C ASP A 55 21.13 8.03 -1.30
N VAL A 56 19.95 7.50 -0.95
CA VAL A 56 18.93 7.06 -1.89
C VAL A 56 17.63 7.82 -1.61
N TRP A 57 16.94 8.21 -2.67
CA TRP A 57 15.60 8.77 -2.59
C TRP A 57 14.56 7.69 -2.87
N MET A 58 13.69 7.44 -1.91
CA MET A 58 12.63 6.44 -1.99
C MET A 58 11.36 7.05 -2.58
N PRO A 59 10.76 6.45 -3.61
CA PRO A 59 9.47 6.87 -4.13
C PRO A 59 8.35 6.42 -3.20
N TYR A 60 7.38 7.29 -3.01
CA TYR A 60 6.11 7.02 -2.35
C TYR A 60 4.99 7.28 -3.35
N LEU A 61 4.00 6.40 -3.32
CA LEU A 61 2.84 6.42 -4.19
C LEU A 61 1.61 6.50 -3.30
N HIS A 62 0.76 7.50 -3.47
CA HIS A 62 -0.60 7.41 -2.94
C HIS A 62 -1.56 7.02 -4.06
N VAL A 63 -2.37 6.03 -3.71
CA VAL A 63 -3.18 5.24 -4.63
C VAL A 63 -4.58 5.11 -4.06
N ARG A 64 -5.56 4.90 -4.94
CA ARG A 64 -6.93 4.55 -4.56
C ARG A 64 -7.38 3.32 -5.31
N ILE A 65 -8.30 2.56 -4.74
CA ILE A 65 -8.92 1.43 -5.43
C ILE A 65 -9.61 1.94 -6.70
N THR A 66 -9.38 1.27 -7.83
CA THR A 66 -10.02 1.63 -9.10
C THR A 66 -11.54 1.45 -8.96
N PRO A 67 -12.38 2.43 -9.36
CA PRO A 67 -13.83 2.29 -9.25
C PRO A 67 -14.35 1.07 -10.03
N GLY A 68 -15.17 0.24 -9.37
CA GLY A 68 -15.67 -1.02 -9.93
C GLY A 68 -14.76 -2.22 -9.64
N GLU A 69 -13.56 -1.99 -9.13
CA GLU A 69 -12.71 -3.00 -8.51
C GLU A 69 -13.29 -3.30 -7.11
N ALA A 70 -14.29 -4.19 -7.04
CA ALA A 70 -14.66 -4.76 -5.76
C ALA A 70 -13.51 -5.67 -5.34
N LEU A 71 -12.71 -5.23 -4.35
CA LEU A 71 -11.94 -6.15 -3.50
C LEU A 71 -12.92 -7.26 -3.15
N GLY A 72 -12.58 -8.52 -3.46
CA GLY A 72 -13.50 -9.65 -3.36
C GLY A 72 -14.07 -9.83 -1.96
N ASN A 73 -15.10 -9.06 -1.63
CA ASN A 73 -15.99 -9.26 -0.50
C ASN A 73 -17.34 -9.65 -1.08
N THR A 74 -17.36 -10.74 -1.84
CA THR A 74 -18.59 -11.51 -2.02
C THR A 74 -18.70 -12.45 -0.82
N ALA A 75 -19.62 -12.08 0.09
CA ALA A 75 -20.01 -12.69 1.38
C ALA A 75 -19.12 -12.27 2.56
N THR A 76 -19.53 -11.33 3.42
CA THR A 76 -20.84 -11.30 4.08
C THR A 76 -21.44 -9.90 4.08
N ASP A 77 -22.69 -9.82 3.67
CA ASP A 77 -23.65 -8.79 4.11
C ASP A 77 -23.99 -9.10 5.60
N GLU A 78 -22.98 -9.22 6.46
CA GLU A 78 -23.18 -9.29 7.90
C GLU A 78 -23.51 -7.87 8.35
N VAL A 79 -24.81 -7.59 8.37
CA VAL A 79 -25.37 -6.54 9.21
C VAL A 79 -24.84 -6.79 10.62
N TRP A 80 -23.80 -6.07 11.01
CA TRP A 80 -23.38 -5.99 12.41
C TRP A 80 -24.52 -5.28 13.15
N PRO A 81 -25.25 -5.95 14.06
CA PRO A 81 -26.22 -5.26 14.90
C PRO A 81 -25.43 -4.28 15.76
N ASP A 82 -25.86 -3.02 15.78
CA ASP A 82 -25.15 -1.90 16.43
C ASP A 82 -25.01 -2.07 17.96
N GLU A 83 -25.60 -3.13 18.55
CA GLU A 83 -25.44 -3.50 19.95
C GLU A 83 -25.24 -5.01 20.08
N PHE A 84 -23.99 -5.41 20.34
CA PHE A 84 -23.65 -6.78 20.67
C PHE A 84 -23.96 -7.02 22.15
N THR A 85 -25.10 -7.66 22.46
CA THR A 85 -25.47 -7.97 23.84
C THR A 85 -24.89 -9.30 24.28
N GLY A 86 -24.49 -9.41 25.55
CA GLY A 86 -23.80 -10.61 26.07
C GLY A 86 -24.56 -11.93 25.89
N SER A 87 -25.88 -11.89 25.68
CA SER A 87 -26.70 -13.08 25.36
C SER A 87 -26.37 -13.70 24.00
N ASP A 88 -25.92 -12.90 23.04
CA ASP A 88 -25.64 -13.36 21.68
C ASP A 88 -24.38 -14.26 21.62
N TYR A 89 -23.50 -14.14 22.62
CA TYR A 89 -22.32 -15.00 22.75
C TYR A 89 -22.69 -16.40 23.27
N GLU A 90 -23.64 -16.49 24.21
CA GLU A 90 -24.06 -17.77 24.80
C GLU A 90 -24.86 -18.62 23.80
N ASP A 91 -25.78 -18.02 23.03
CA ASP A 91 -26.56 -18.72 22.02
C ASP A 91 -25.70 -19.27 20.86
N ARG A 92 -24.68 -18.50 20.46
CA ARG A 92 -23.72 -18.92 19.42
C ARG A 92 -22.79 -20.03 19.91
N PHE A 93 -22.45 -20.04 21.19
CA PHE A 93 -21.67 -21.14 21.80
C PHE A 93 -22.50 -22.39 22.07
N ALA A 94 -23.77 -22.25 22.46
CA ALA A 94 -24.69 -23.37 22.69
C ALA A 94 -24.99 -24.12 21.39
N SER A 95 -25.22 -23.39 20.28
CA SER A 95 -25.44 -23.98 18.96
C SER A 95 -24.20 -24.71 18.40
N LEU A 96 -22.99 -24.28 18.77
CA LEU A 96 -21.74 -24.96 18.41
C LEU A 96 -21.49 -26.25 19.22
N ARG A 97 -22.11 -26.40 20.40
CA ARG A 97 -21.97 -27.62 21.23
C ARG A 97 -23.02 -28.68 20.98
N GLY A 98 -24.05 -28.41 20.17
CA GLY A 98 -24.97 -29.44 19.69
C GLY A 98 -25.71 -30.21 20.78
N GLU A 99 -26.17 -29.53 21.83
CA GLU A 99 -27.10 -30.11 22.81
C GLU A 99 -28.41 -29.33 22.76
N ARG A 100 -29.50 -30.05 22.52
CA ARG A 100 -30.88 -29.55 22.45
C ARG A 100 -31.63 -29.99 23.70
#